data_AF-I1C0X8-F1
#
_entry.id   AF-I1C0X8-F1
#
_cell.length_a   1.000
_cell.length_b   1.000
_cell.length_c   1.000
_cell.angle_alpha   90.00
_cell.angle_beta   90.00
_cell.angle_gamma   90.00
#
_symmetry.space_group_name_H-M   'P 1'
#
loop_
_entity.id
_entity.type
_entity.pdbx_description
1 polymer ?
#
loop_
_entity_poly.entity_id
_entity_poly.type
_entity_poly.pdbx_seq_one_letter_code
_entity_poly.pdbx_strand_id
1 'polypeptide(L)'
;MDKYPEMKGHYLVMDNAPIHSSTDIGKYIHSRGYRYVYLPPYSPELNPIEQFWSVVKNLAPHLTPPYSTLLQTVANQRSAFLTLLHLTPPYSKL
;
A
#
# COMPACT_ATOMS: atom_id res chain seq x y z
N MET A 1 3.74 5.17 -11.66
CA MET A 1 2.90 4.09 -12.20
C MET A 1 3.05 3.95 -13.70
N ASP A 2 3.28 5.03 -14.46
CA ASP A 2 3.34 4.97 -15.94
C ASP A 2 4.46 4.07 -16.51
N LYS A 3 5.50 3.79 -15.71
CA LYS A 3 6.53 2.78 -16.01
C LYS A 3 6.02 1.33 -15.94
N TYR A 4 4.86 1.11 -15.34
CA TYR A 4 4.24 -0.19 -15.05
C TYR A 4 2.85 -0.23 -15.70
N PRO A 5 2.76 -0.57 -17.01
CA PRO A 5 1.51 -0.55 -17.77
C PRO A 5 0.42 -1.43 -17.16
N GLU A 6 0.81 -2.52 -16.47
CA GLU A 6 -0.08 -3.44 -15.76
C GLU A 6 -0.86 -2.78 -14.61
N MET A 7 -0.42 -1.61 -14.13
CA MET A 7 -1.11 -0.85 -13.09
C MET A 7 -2.25 0.01 -13.63
N LYS A 8 -2.40 0.13 -14.95
CA LYS A 8 -3.55 0.85 -15.53
C LYS A 8 -4.85 0.11 -15.22
N GLY A 9 -5.91 0.88 -14.92
CA GLY A 9 -7.22 0.33 -14.56
C GLY A 9 -7.37 -0.09 -13.10
N HIS A 10 -6.29 -0.13 -12.32
CA HIS A 10 -6.35 -0.32 -10.87
C HIS A 10 -6.73 0.98 -10.14
N TYR A 11 -7.16 0.82 -8.88
CA TYR A 11 -7.58 1.92 -8.02
C TYR A 11 -6.50 2.26 -6.99
N LEU A 12 -6.30 3.56 -6.77
CA LEU A 12 -5.60 4.07 -5.60
C LEU A 12 -6.58 4.10 -4.42
N VAL A 13 -6.21 3.43 -3.34
CA VAL A 13 -6.94 3.52 -2.07
C VAL A 13 -6.33 4.66 -1.27
N MET A 14 -7.15 5.65 -0.94
CA MET A 14 -6.73 6.87 -0.23
C MET A 14 -7.38 6.88 1.15
N ASP A 15 -6.60 7.13 2.20
CA ASP A 15 -7.17 7.46 3.50
C ASP A 15 -7.67 8.92 3.50
N ASN A 16 -8.18 9.39 4.65
CA ASN A 16 -8.71 10.73 4.79
C ASN A 16 -7.68 11.73 5.35
N ALA A 17 -6.38 11.48 5.19
CA ALA A 17 -5.36 12.42 5.62
C ALA A 17 -5.51 13.77 4.89
N PRO A 18 -5.27 14.92 5.54
CA PRO A 18 -5.43 16.24 4.90
C PRO A 18 -4.58 16.43 3.63
N ILE A 19 -3.46 15.71 3.51
CA ILE A 19 -2.63 15.70 2.30
C ILE A 19 -3.33 15.10 1.07
N HIS A 20 -4.45 14.40 1.25
CA HIS A 20 -5.25 13.80 0.18
C HIS A 20 -6.45 14.65 -0.22
N SER A 21 -6.76 15.74 0.49
CA SER A 21 -7.96 16.54 0.25
C SER A 21 -7.81 17.59 -0.86
N SER A 22 -6.64 17.70 -1.50
CA SER A 22 -6.44 18.66 -2.60
C SER A 22 -7.25 18.26 -3.82
N THR A 23 -8.00 19.22 -4.37
CA THR A 23 -8.82 19.05 -5.58
C THR A 23 -7.99 18.71 -6.81
N ASP A 24 -6.70 19.05 -6.82
CA ASP A 24 -5.81 18.78 -7.95
C ASP A 24 -5.35 17.32 -7.98
N ILE A 25 -5.31 16.63 -6.84
CA ILE A 25 -4.91 15.22 -6.77
C ILE A 25 -5.81 14.36 -7.66
N GLY A 26 -7.14 14.54 -7.56
CA GLY A 26 -8.09 13.82 -8.40
C GLY A 26 -7.89 14.09 -9.90
N LYS A 27 -7.62 15.35 -10.28
CA LYS A 27 -7.35 15.72 -11.69
C LYS A 27 -6.10 15.02 -12.22
N TYR A 28 -5.02 14.97 -11.44
CA TYR A 28 -3.78 14.31 -11.83
C TYR A 28 -3.91 12.78 -11.90
N ILE A 29 -4.69 12.17 -11.00
CA ILE A 29 -4.96 10.73 -11.04
C ILE A 29 -5.74 10.37 -12.31
N HIS A 30 -6.81 11.11 -12.60
CA HIS A 30 -7.64 10.87 -13.78
C HIS A 30 -6.92 11.17 -15.10
N SER A 31 -6.13 12.25 -15.18
CA SER A 31 -5.41 12.61 -16.42
C SER A 31 -4.39 11.56 -16.84
N ARG A 32 -3.93 10.72 -15.91
CA ARG A 32 -3.03 9.59 -16.19
C ARG A 32 -3.76 8.25 -16.36
N GLY A 33 -5.09 8.25 -16.38
CA GLY A 33 -5.92 7.06 -16.62
C GLY A 33 -6.07 6.13 -15.42
N TYR A 34 -5.82 6.62 -14.20
CA TYR A 34 -6.06 5.88 -12.97
C TYR A 34 -7.35 6.33 -12.31
N ARG A 35 -7.82 5.55 -11.33
CA ARG A 35 -9.00 5.85 -10.50
C ARG A 35 -8.60 5.79 -9.04
N TYR A 36 -9.40 6.40 -8.17
CA TYR A 36 -9.16 6.33 -6.73
C TYR A 36 -10.46 6.15 -5.95
N VAL A 37 -10.33 5.69 -4.71
CA VAL A 37 -11.42 5.54 -3.76
C VAL A 37 -10.95 5.99 -2.38
N TYR A 38 -11.80 6.69 -1.65
CA TYR A 38 -11.54 7.02 -0.25
C TYR A 38 -12.08 5.93 0.67
N LEU A 39 -11.32 5.61 1.71
CA LEU A 39 -11.80 4.76 2.78
C LEU A 39 -12.84 5.49 3.64
N PRO A 40 -13.78 4.75 4.27
CA PRO A 40 -14.65 5.32 5.29
C PRO A 40 -13.83 6.02 6.40
N PRO A 41 -14.32 7.15 6.95
CA PRO A 41 -13.66 7.81 8.07
C PRO A 41 -13.48 6.86 9.26
N TYR A 42 -12.31 6.95 9.90
CA TYR A 42 -11.96 6.16 11.10
C TYR A 42 -11.97 4.63 10.90
N SER A 43 -11.74 4.15 9.66
CA SER A 43 -11.59 2.72 9.35
C SER A 43 -10.14 2.30 9.04
N PRO A 44 -9.21 2.35 10.02
CA PRO A 44 -7.81 1.96 9.81
C PRO A 44 -7.67 0.47 9.45
N GLU A 45 -8.61 -0.39 9.86
CA GLU A 45 -8.65 -1.81 9.51
C GLU A 45 -8.81 -2.07 8.01
N LEU A 46 -9.36 -1.09 7.28
CA LEU A 46 -9.52 -1.14 5.82
C LEU A 46 -8.33 -0.55 5.07
N ASN A 47 -7.33 0.00 5.77
CA ASN A 47 -6.14 0.57 5.16
C ASN A 47 -4.98 -0.44 5.18
N PRO A 48 -4.65 -1.11 4.05
CA PRO A 48 -3.64 -2.17 4.04
C PRO A 48 -2.24 -1.70 4.47
N ILE A 49 -1.95 -0.40 4.33
CA ILE A 49 -0.66 0.17 4.77
C ILE A 49 -0.52 0.13 6.29
N GLU A 50 -1.61 0.20 7.06
CA GLU A 50 -1.57 0.13 8.52
C GLU A 50 -1.17 -1.27 8.99
N GLN A 51 -1.63 -2.32 8.30
CA GLN A 51 -1.19 -3.69 8.57
C GLN A 51 0.32 -3.84 8.33
N PHE A 52 0.83 -3.28 7.24
CA PHE A 52 2.26 -3.25 6.96
C PHE A 52 3.03 -2.51 8.06
N TRP A 53 2.59 -1.31 8.46
CA TRP A 53 3.26 -0.53 9.50
C TRP A 53 3.20 -1.18 10.89
N SER A 54 2.14 -1.93 11.20
CA SER A 54 2.05 -2.71 12.44
C SER A 54 3.20 -3.71 12.54
N VAL A 55 3.47 -4.46 11.45
CA VAL A 55 4.61 -5.40 11.38
C VAL A 55 5.93 -4.67 11.55
N VAL A 56 6.13 -3.56 10.84
CA VAL A 56 7.38 -2.77 10.92
C VAL A 56 7.61 -2.24 12.34
N LYS A 57 6.57 -1.67 12.98
CA LYS A 57 6.65 -1.14 14.35
C LYS A 57 6.94 -2.23 15.37
N ASN A 58 6.37 -3.42 15.22
CA ASN A 58 6.66 -4.55 16.11
C ASN A 58 8.11 -5.03 15.98
N LEU A 59 8.68 -4.93 14.79
CA LEU A 59 10.06 -5.33 14.56
C LEU A 59 11.07 -4.27 15.01
N ALA A 60 10.72 -2.99 14.92
CA ALA A 60 11.64 -1.88 15.19
C ALA A 60 12.36 -1.94 16.55
N PRO A 61 11.74 -2.32 17.69
CA PRO A 61 12.43 -2.48 18.97
C PRO A 61 13.51 -3.57 18.98
N HIS A 62 13.38 -4.56 18.09
CA HIS A 62 14.33 -5.67 17.97
C HIS A 62 15.42 -5.40 16.93
N LEU A 63 15.37 -4.25 16.25
CA LEU A 63 16.39 -3.79 15.31
C LEU A 63 17.30 -2.78 16.02
N THR A 64 18.48 -3.21 16.45
CA THR A 64 19.57 -2.30 16.85
C THR A 64 20.18 -1.68 15.58
N PRO A 65 20.23 -0.34 15.42
CA PRO A 65 20.54 0.27 14.12
C PRO A 65 22.03 0.15 13.76
N PRO A 66 22.34 0.05 12.45
CA PRO A 66 22.16 1.20 11.56
C PRO A 66 20.94 1.11 10.63
N TYR A 67 20.52 2.27 10.12
CA TYR A 67 19.38 2.52 9.23
C TYR A 67 19.27 1.56 8.02
N SER A 68 20.41 1.01 7.57
CA SER A 68 20.49 0.02 6.48
C SER A 68 19.72 -1.27 6.78
N THR A 69 19.67 -1.69 8.04
CA THR A 69 18.96 -2.91 8.43
C THR A 69 17.45 -2.76 8.29
N LEU A 70 16.90 -1.59 8.64
CA LEU A 70 15.47 -1.28 8.46
C LEU A 70 15.04 -1.34 6.99
N LEU A 71 15.82 -0.71 6.10
CA LEU A 71 15.53 -0.73 4.66
C LEU A 71 15.61 -2.15 4.08
N GLN A 72 16.59 -2.94 4.50
CA GLN A 72 16.71 -4.33 4.08
C GLN A 72 15.56 -5.19 4.58
N THR A 73 15.11 -5.00 5.83
CA THR A 73 13.96 -5.75 6.34
C THR A 73 12.66 -5.36 5.61
N VAL A 74 12.43 -4.07 5.38
CA VAL A 74 11.28 -3.62 4.57
C VAL A 74 11.33 -4.21 3.15
N ALA A 75 12.52 -4.24 2.53
CA ALA A 75 12.72 -4.86 1.22
C ALA A 75 12.45 -6.38 1.22
N ASN A 76 12.87 -7.09 2.27
CA ASN A 76 12.64 -8.53 2.42
C ASN A 76 11.14 -8.85 2.68
N GLN A 77 10.42 -7.98 3.39
CA GLN A 77 8.97 -8.11 3.61
C GLN A 77 8.16 -7.92 2.32
N ARG A 78 8.64 -7.09 1.36
CA ARG A 78 8.05 -7.02 0.00
C ARG A 78 8.09 -8.38 -0.70
N SER A 79 9.16 -9.16 -0.50
CA SER A 79 9.24 -10.52 -1.05
C SER A 79 8.24 -11.46 -0.36
N ALA A 80 8.12 -11.39 0.96
CA ALA A 80 7.19 -12.22 1.73
C ALA A 80 5.71 -11.91 1.43
N PHE A 81 5.33 -10.64 1.27
CA PHE A 81 3.96 -10.23 0.93
C PHE A 81 3.58 -10.69 -0.48
N LEU A 82 4.52 -10.63 -1.44
CA LEU A 82 4.33 -11.20 -2.78
C LEU A 82 4.22 -12.73 -2.71
N THR A 83 5.03 -13.44 -1.92
CA THR A 83 4.90 -14.89 -1.76
C THR A 83 3.56 -15.29 -1.15
N LEU A 84 3.05 -14.53 -0.17
CA LEU A 84 1.75 -14.80 0.45
C LEU A 84 0.57 -14.62 -0.54
N LEU A 85 0.64 -13.60 -1.41
CA LEU A 85 -0.37 -13.36 -2.45
C LEU A 85 -0.40 -14.45 -3.55
N HIS A 86 0.74 -15.07 -3.83
CA HIS A 86 0.85 -16.18 -4.80
C HIS A 86 0.58 -17.57 -4.18
N LEU A 87 0.52 -17.68 -2.84
CA LEU A 87 0.19 -18.92 -2.12
C LEU A 87 -1.27 -18.99 -1.68
N THR A 88 -2.04 -17.90 -1.77
CA THR A 88 -3.50 -17.97 -1.71
C THR A 88 -4.03 -18.37 -3.09
N PRO A 89 -4.78 -19.48 -3.22
CA PRO A 89 -5.36 -19.84 -4.51
C PRO A 89 -6.25 -18.69 -5.00
N PRO A 90 -6.37 -18.46 -6.32
CA PRO A 90 -7.32 -17.50 -6.83
C PRO A 90 -8.69 -17.84 -6.24
N TYR A 91 -9.37 -16.86 -5.64
CA TYR A 91 -10.79 -16.99 -5.31
C TYR A 91 -11.54 -17.26 -6.63
N SER A 92 -11.65 -18.54 -6.99
CA SER A 92 -12.44 -19.03 -8.09
C SER A 92 -13.83 -19.38 -7.55
N LYS A 93 -14.84 -18.79 -8.20
CA LYS A 93 -16.29 -19.08 -8.15
C LYS A 93 -17.11 -18.26 -7.15
N LEU A 94 -17.70 -17.18 -7.66
CA LEU A 94 -19.16 -17.10 -7.81
C LEU A 94 -19.49 -17.23 -9.30
#